data_AF-A0AAC8QD00-F1
#
_entry.id   AF-A0AAC8QD00-F1
#
_cell.length_a   1.000
_cell.length_b   1.000
_cell.length_c   1.000
_cell.angle_alpha   90.00
_cell.angle_beta   90.00
_cell.angle_gamma   90.00
#
_symmetry.space_group_name_H-M   'P 1'
#
loop_
_entity.id
_entity.type
_entity.pdbx_description
1 polymer ?
#
loop_
_entity_poly.entity_id
_entity_poly.type
_entity_poly.pdbx_seq_one_letter_code
_entity_poly.pdbx_strand_id
1 'polypeptide(L)'
;MMERVELLTPAVSLGSVDSLIQHPASLTHRVVDEKLREASGISAGMLRVSVGLESPEDLWADLQRALEGVRLLGHGGGEGSEKSRCPSGDAVLVG
;
A
#
# COMPACT_ATOMS: atom_id res chain seq x y z
N MET A 1 -6.19 6.74 0.27
CA MET A 1 -4.77 6.56 -0.12
C MET A 1 -4.66 6.26 -1.61
N MET A 2 -5.16 5.12 -2.09
CA MET A 2 -5.00 4.69 -3.49
C MET A 2 -5.58 5.65 -4.54
N GLU A 3 -6.56 6.49 -4.18
CA GLU A 3 -7.09 7.53 -5.08
C GLU A 3 -6.19 8.78 -5.18
N ARG A 4 -5.11 8.85 -4.38
CA ARG A 4 -4.23 10.02 -4.26
C ARG A 4 -2.85 9.82 -4.86
N VAL A 5 -2.53 8.58 -5.26
CA VAL A 5 -1.31 8.29 -6.02
C VAL A 5 -1.56 8.65 -7.48
N GLU A 6 -0.57 9.24 -8.13
CA GLU A 6 -0.67 9.67 -9.53
C GLU A 6 0.13 8.76 -10.48
N LEU A 7 1.19 8.11 -9.97
CA LEU A 7 2.03 7.21 -10.76
C LEU A 7 1.56 5.76 -10.61
N LEU A 8 1.21 5.35 -9.39
CA LEU A 8 0.77 3.98 -9.15
C LEU A 8 -0.67 3.76 -9.62
N THR A 9 -0.85 2.87 -10.58
CA THR A 9 -2.17 2.56 -11.14
C THR A 9 -2.87 1.45 -10.33
N PRO A 10 -4.13 1.65 -9.88
CA PRO A 10 -4.91 0.59 -9.26
C PRO A 10 -5.17 -0.56 -10.24
N ALA A 11 -4.63 -1.75 -9.95
CA ALA A 11 -4.79 -2.89 -10.85
C ALA A 11 -4.79 -4.24 -10.11
N VAL A 12 -5.56 -5.20 -10.66
CA VAL A 12 -5.60 -6.58 -10.17
C VAL A 12 -4.49 -7.46 -10.75
N SER A 13 -3.87 -7.03 -11.86
CA SER A 13 -2.75 -7.70 -12.53
C SER A 13 -1.38 -7.31 -11.94
N LEU A 14 -0.34 -8.07 -12.28
CA LEU A 14 1.05 -7.82 -11.93
C LEU A 14 1.93 -7.88 -13.19
N GLY A 15 3.09 -7.22 -13.16
CA GLY A 15 4.13 -7.35 -14.19
C GLY A 15 3.94 -6.49 -15.45
N SER A 16 3.32 -5.30 -15.32
CA SER A 16 3.40 -4.27 -16.36
C SER A 16 4.75 -3.52 -16.26
N VAL A 17 5.06 -2.72 -17.27
CA VAL A 17 6.13 -1.71 -17.19
C VAL A 17 5.78 -0.59 -16.22
N ASP A 18 4.48 -0.42 -15.93
CA ASP A 18 3.94 0.58 -15.00
C ASP A 18 3.87 0.02 -13.58
N SER A 19 4.05 0.91 -12.60
CA SER A 19 3.86 0.62 -11.19
C SER A 19 2.37 0.45 -10.86
N LEU A 20 2.05 -0.66 -10.18
CA LEU A 20 0.68 -1.06 -9.86
C LEU A 20 0.47 -1.13 -8.35
N ILE A 21 -0.72 -0.73 -7.89
CA ILE A 21 -1.12 -0.82 -6.47
C ILE A 21 -2.45 -1.56 -6.31
N GLN A 22 -2.58 -2.35 -5.26
CA GLN A 22 -3.84 -3.03 -4.93
C GLN A 22 -4.08 -3.24 -3.44
N HIS A 23 -5.34 -3.47 -3.09
CA HIS A 23 -5.78 -3.88 -1.76
C HIS A 23 -6.19 -5.36 -1.78
N PRO A 24 -5.31 -6.29 -1.36
CA PRO A 24 -5.57 -7.72 -1.47
C PRO A 24 -6.83 -8.17 -0.72
N ALA A 25 -7.07 -7.59 0.46
CA ALA A 25 -8.19 -7.98 1.33
C ALA A 25 -9.57 -7.62 0.75
N SER A 26 -9.70 -6.56 -0.06
CA SER A 26 -10.95 -6.20 -0.75
C SER A 26 -11.06 -6.75 -2.18
N LEU A 27 -9.95 -7.22 -2.75
CA LEU A 27 -9.90 -7.70 -4.13
C LEU A 27 -9.61 -9.20 -4.17
N THR A 28 -8.36 -9.59 -4.37
CA THR A 28 -7.95 -10.96 -4.70
C THR A 28 -8.25 -11.97 -3.60
N HIS A 29 -8.27 -11.53 -2.33
CA HIS A 29 -8.50 -12.39 -1.18
C HIS A 29 -9.84 -12.12 -0.49
N ARG A 30 -10.75 -11.39 -1.14
CA ARG A 30 -12.06 -11.01 -0.58
C ARG A 30 -12.89 -12.20 -0.09
N VAL A 31 -12.77 -13.35 -0.75
CA VAL A 31 -13.55 -14.57 -0.44
C VAL A 31 -12.94 -15.44 0.66
N VAL A 32 -11.74 -15.08 1.15
CA VAL A 32 -11.05 -15.81 2.22
C VAL A 32 -11.53 -15.29 3.57
N ASP A 33 -11.85 -16.20 4.49
CA ASP A 33 -12.24 -15.83 5.86
C ASP A 33 -11.20 -14.92 6.52
N GLU A 34 -11.67 -13.93 7.27
CA GLU A 34 -10.82 -12.91 7.92
C GLU A 34 -9.72 -13.52 8.78
N LYS A 35 -10.06 -14.49 9.64
CA LYS A 35 -9.08 -15.20 10.48
C LYS A 35 -8.00 -15.90 9.65
N LEU A 36 -8.36 -16.42 8.49
CA LEU A 36 -7.44 -17.13 7.61
C LEU A 36 -6.55 -16.16 6.82
N ARG A 37 -7.11 -15.00 6.41
CA ARG A 37 -6.36 -13.88 5.82
C ARG A 37 -5.31 -13.36 6.79
N GLU A 38 -5.70 -13.04 8.02
CA GLU A 38 -4.79 -12.57 9.07
C GLU A 38 -3.70 -13.60 9.38
N ALA A 39 -4.06 -14.88 9.50
CA ALA A 39 -3.09 -15.96 9.70
C ALA A 39 -2.10 -16.10 8.54
N SER A 40 -2.52 -15.71 7.33
CA SER A 40 -1.67 -15.69 6.13
C SER A 40 -0.87 -14.38 5.98
N GLY A 41 -0.99 -13.47 6.94
CA GLY A 41 -0.32 -12.17 6.95
C GLY A 41 -1.01 -11.09 6.11
N ILE A 42 -2.23 -11.32 5.63
CA ILE A 42 -3.02 -10.36 4.86
C ILE A 42 -3.95 -9.61 5.82
N SER A 43 -3.51 -8.42 6.24
CA SER A 43 -4.33 -7.54 7.09
C SER A 43 -5.35 -6.73 6.28
N ALA A 44 -6.33 -6.17 6.97
CA ALA A 44 -7.35 -5.31 6.37
C ALA A 44 -6.79 -3.98 5.83
N GLY A 45 -5.64 -3.49 6.29
CA GLY A 45 -4.98 -2.29 5.78
C GLY A 45 -3.80 -2.56 4.83
N MET A 46 -3.50 -3.83 4.53
CA MET A 46 -2.40 -4.20 3.64
C MET A 46 -2.60 -3.65 2.23
N LEU A 47 -1.53 -3.08 1.67
CA LEU A 47 -1.44 -2.70 0.26
C LEU A 47 -0.32 -3.52 -0.39
N ARG A 48 -0.54 -3.96 -1.63
CA ARG A 48 0.49 -4.61 -2.44
C ARG A 48 0.88 -3.69 -3.59
N VAL A 49 2.18 -3.53 -3.81
CA VAL A 49 2.72 -2.73 -4.90
C VAL A 49 3.57 -3.62 -5.81
N SER A 50 3.34 -3.55 -7.11
CA SER A 50 4.24 -4.07 -8.14
C SER A 50 5.02 -2.88 -8.68
N VAL A 51 6.34 -2.88 -8.55
CA VAL A 51 7.16 -1.75 -9.02
C VAL A 51 7.45 -1.95 -10.51
N GLY A 52 7.16 -0.90 -11.29
CA GLY A 52 7.46 -0.82 -12.72
C GLY A 52 8.89 -0.35 -12.98
N LEU A 53 9.08 0.38 -14.08
CA LEU A 53 10.38 0.90 -14.52
C LEU A 53 10.58 2.40 -14.25
N GLU A 54 9.69 3.02 -13.46
CA GLU A 54 9.78 4.42 -13.10
C GLU A 54 10.98 4.72 -12.18
N SER A 55 11.34 6.00 -12.05
CA SER A 55 12.37 6.43 -11.11
C SER A 55 11.94 6.10 -9.66
N PRO A 56 12.83 5.49 -8.85
CA PRO A 56 12.56 5.26 -7.44
C PRO A 56 12.23 6.54 -6.67
N GLU A 57 12.85 7.67 -7.03
CA GLU A 57 12.63 8.98 -6.41
C GLU A 57 11.21 9.50 -6.69
N ASP A 58 10.74 9.36 -7.93
CA ASP A 58 9.39 9.77 -8.33
C ASP A 58 8.32 8.91 -7.64
N LEU A 59 8.53 7.59 -7.59
CA LEU A 59 7.64 6.66 -6.88
C LEU A 59 7.57 6.96 -5.38
N TRP A 60 8.72 7.24 -4.76
CA TRP A 60 8.78 7.61 -3.35
C TRP A 60 8.06 8.93 -3.08
N ALA A 61 8.27 9.96 -3.92
CA ALA A 61 7.61 11.25 -3.80
C ALA A 61 6.08 11.13 -3.94
N ASP A 62 5.59 10.33 -4.89
CA ASP A 62 4.17 10.06 -5.07
C ASP A 62 3.54 9.40 -3.83
N LEU A 63 4.20 8.35 -3.32
CA LEU A 63 3.75 7.65 -2.11
C LEU A 63 3.77 8.56 -0.87
N GLN A 64 4.82 9.35 -0.67
CA GLN A 64 4.89 10.29 0.45
C GLN A 64 3.75 11.30 0.40
N ARG A 65 3.55 11.95 -0.76
CA ARG A 65 2.47 12.92 -0.96
C ARG A 65 1.10 12.31 -0.67
N ALA A 66 0.84 11.12 -1.19
CA ALA A 66 -0.44 10.44 -1.00
C ALA A 66 -0.66 10.05 0.48
N LEU A 67 0.38 9.58 1.19
CA LEU A 67 0.33 9.24 2.61
C LEU A 67 0.11 10.47 3.49
N GLU A 68 0.81 11.57 3.22
CA GLU A 68 0.67 12.82 3.96
C GLU A 68 -0.73 13.41 3.79
N GLY A 69 -1.30 13.36 2.58
CA GLY A 69 -2.68 13.76 2.32
C GLY A 69 -3.73 12.95 3.09
N VAL A 70 -3.43 11.68 3.44
CA VAL A 70 -4.30 10.87 4.32
C VAL A 70 -4.09 11.21 5.80
N ARG A 71 -2.85 11.48 6.22
CA ARG A 71 -2.56 11.89 7.61
C ARG A 71 -3.30 13.17 7.99
N LEU A 72 -3.40 14.12 7.06
CA LEU A 72 -4.17 15.36 7.25
C LEU A 72 -5.69 15.13 7.42
N LEU A 73 -6.21 14.01 6.93
CA LEU A 73 -7.60 13.60 7.15
C LEU A 73 -7.77 12.74 8.42
N GLY A 74 -6.67 12.17 8.93
CA GLY A 74 -6.72 11.04 9.85
C GLY A 74 -6.13 11.26 11.25
N HIS A 75 -5.24 12.22 11.50
CA HIS A 75 -4.61 12.38 12.82
C HIS A 75 -4.19 13.82 13.15
N GLY A 76 -4.66 14.31 14.31
CA GLY A 76 -3.76 14.99 15.22
C GLY A 76 -2.86 13.96 15.90
N GLY A 77 -1.53 14.15 15.83
CA GLY A 77 -0.55 13.51 16.72
C GLY A 77 0.51 12.59 16.08
N GLY A 78 1.79 12.98 16.23
CA GLY A 78 2.90 12.06 16.57
C GLY A 78 3.98 11.77 15.52
N GLU A 79 5.17 12.35 15.73
CA GLU A 79 6.45 12.13 15.01
C GLU A 79 7.10 10.75 15.22
N GLY A 80 7.98 10.33 14.30
CA GLY A 80 9.23 9.64 14.66
C GLY A 80 9.51 8.22 14.10
N SER A 81 10.62 8.13 13.35
CA SER A 81 11.57 7.00 13.21
C SER A 81 11.24 5.74 12.39
N GLU A 82 11.85 5.70 11.21
CA GLU A 82 12.64 4.61 10.61
C GLU A 82 12.71 3.26 11.36
N LYS A 83 11.84 2.35 10.93
CA LYS A 83 12.06 0.92 10.67
C LYS A 83 10.72 0.44 10.10
N SER A 84 10.61 0.26 8.78
CA SER A 84 9.36 -0.07 8.09
C SER A 84 8.90 -1.51 8.36
N ARG A 85 8.62 -1.81 9.62
CA ARG A 85 7.74 -2.87 10.04
C ARG A 85 6.63 -2.15 10.80
N CYS A 86 5.55 -1.83 10.10
CA CYS A 86 4.39 -1.16 10.69
C CYS A 86 3.89 -2.02 11.88
N PRO A 87 3.85 -1.47 13.10
CA PRO A 87 3.43 -2.20 14.30
C PRO A 87 1.92 -2.53 14.29
N SER A 88 1.16 -2.06 13.30
CA SER A 88 -0.27 -2.35 13.08
C SER A 88 -0.55 -3.56 12.17
N GLY A 89 0.48 -4.21 11.62
CA GLY A 89 0.28 -5.27 10.62
C GLY A 89 -0.11 -4.75 9.23
N ASP A 90 -0.16 -3.44 9.02
CA ASP A 90 -0.37 -2.81 7.71
C ASP A 90 0.97 -2.74 6.96
N ALA A 91 1.32 -3.82 6.25
CA ALA A 91 2.53 -3.88 5.45
C ALA A 91 2.25 -3.47 3.99
N VAL A 92 3.20 -2.76 3.38
CA VAL A 92 3.28 -2.62 1.92
C VAL A 92 4.18 -3.74 1.41
N LEU A 93 3.60 -4.74 0.74
CA LEU A 93 4.39 -5.81 0.12
C LEU A 93 4.80 -5.36 -1.28
N VAL A 94 6.10 -5.19 -1.50
CA VAL A 94 6.69 -4.91 -2.81
C VAL A 94 7.02 -6.23 -3.48
N GLY A 95 6.45 -6.46 -4.66
CA GLY A 95 6.68 -7.63 -5.51
C GLY A 95 7.37 -7.27 -6.81
#